data_AF-G3B259-F1
#
_entry.id   AF-G3B259-F1
#
_cell.length_a   1.000
_cell.length_b   1.000
_cell.length_c   1.000
_cell.angle_alpha   90.00
_cell.angle_beta   90.00
_cell.angle_gamma   90.00
#
_symmetry.space_group_name_H-M   'P 1'
#
loop_
_entity.id
_entity.type
_entity.pdbx_description
1 polymer ?
#
loop_
_entity_poly.entity_id
_entity_poly.type
_entity_poly.pdbx_seq_one_letter_code
_entity_poly.pdbx_strand_id
1 'polypeptide(L)'
;MQRKRATDQDDDEEMIDEEDAATEDAATEDVDMSSRTDINDYVGVSISVSFNSKYDEQQRIEQLSGGQKSLCAIALILAIQNCDPAPFYLFDEIDANLDTQYRTSVASMIHALSDRAQFICTTFRPEMLQVADKFYGVTFNNKVTTVSDITRNDATSFVEGQHQT
;
A
#
# COMPACT_ATOMS: atom_id res chain seq x y z
N MET A 1 -76.43 -29.81 -24.60
CA MET A 1 -77.31 -30.72 -23.82
C MET A 1 -76.51 -31.97 -23.48
N GLN A 2 -75.82 -31.97 -22.34
CA GLN A 2 -75.03 -33.11 -21.85
C GLN A 2 -75.58 -33.54 -20.48
N ARG A 3 -75.58 -34.86 -20.27
CA ARG A 3 -76.33 -35.59 -19.24
C ARG A 3 -75.59 -35.61 -17.90
N LYS A 4 -76.40 -35.51 -16.84
CA LYS A 4 -76.15 -35.83 -15.43
C LYS A 4 -75.20 -37.03 -15.19
N ARG A 5 -74.30 -36.90 -14.22
CA ARG A 5 -74.09 -37.88 -13.15
C ARG A 5 -73.77 -37.15 -11.84
N ALA A 6 -74.58 -37.45 -10.84
CA ALA A 6 -74.46 -37.01 -9.46
C ALA A 6 -73.66 -38.07 -8.69
N THR A 7 -72.89 -37.61 -7.71
CA THR A 7 -72.62 -38.37 -6.49
C THR A 7 -72.50 -37.33 -5.37
N ASP A 8 -73.58 -37.21 -4.60
CA ASP A 8 -73.62 -36.51 -3.32
C ASP A 8 -72.97 -37.41 -2.25
N GLN A 9 -72.17 -36.81 -1.39
CA GLN A 9 -71.85 -37.29 -0.05
C GLN A 9 -71.75 -36.05 0.85
N ASP A 10 -72.92 -35.57 1.24
CA ASP A 10 -73.25 -35.02 2.56
C ASP A 10 -72.79 -36.02 3.65
N ASP A 11 -72.48 -35.70 4.90
CA ASP A 11 -72.33 -34.51 5.73
C ASP A 11 -71.60 -35.05 6.98
N ASP A 12 -70.74 -34.25 7.61
CA ASP A 12 -70.65 -34.21 9.08
C ASP A 12 -69.89 -32.92 9.44
N GLU A 13 -70.69 -31.95 9.88
CA GLU A 13 -70.29 -30.67 10.43
C GLU A 13 -69.59 -30.83 11.78
N GLU A 14 -68.63 -29.96 12.11
CA GLU A 14 -68.81 -29.00 13.21
C GLU A 14 -67.68 -27.95 13.22
N MET A 15 -68.10 -26.68 13.25
CA MET A 15 -67.31 -25.48 13.51
C MET A 15 -67.36 -25.17 15.00
N ILE A 16 -66.22 -24.93 15.68
CA ILE A 16 -66.16 -24.13 16.92
C ILE A 16 -64.85 -23.33 16.97
N ASP A 17 -65.01 -22.02 16.77
CA ASP A 17 -64.48 -20.83 17.47
C ASP A 17 -63.00 -20.62 17.88
N GLU A 18 -62.70 -19.33 17.87
CA GLU A 18 -61.47 -18.57 18.01
C GLU A 18 -60.78 -18.61 19.39
N GLU A 19 -59.48 -18.26 19.36
CA GLU A 19 -58.64 -17.61 20.38
C GLU A 19 -58.61 -18.17 21.82
N ASP A 20 -57.44 -18.68 22.26
CA ASP A 20 -56.65 -17.98 23.29
C ASP A 20 -55.25 -18.57 23.56
N ALA A 21 -54.36 -17.66 23.98
CA ALA A 21 -53.22 -17.85 24.87
C ALA A 21 -51.95 -18.61 24.41
N ALA A 22 -51.00 -17.80 23.93
CA ALA A 22 -49.60 -17.70 24.41
C ALA A 22 -48.76 -18.98 24.59
N THR A 23 -47.78 -19.13 23.69
CA THR A 23 -46.43 -19.57 24.09
C THR A 23 -45.40 -18.73 23.35
N GLU A 24 -44.88 -17.73 24.07
CA GLU A 24 -43.62 -17.06 23.76
C GLU A 24 -42.52 -18.12 23.77
N ASP A 25 -41.94 -18.41 22.61
CA ASP A 25 -40.57 -18.90 22.53
C ASP A 25 -39.82 -17.99 21.56
N ALA A 26 -39.69 -16.74 22.01
CA ALA A 26 -38.70 -15.82 21.49
C ALA A 26 -37.33 -16.36 21.92
N ALA A 27 -36.80 -17.32 21.16
CA ALA A 27 -35.37 -17.50 21.03
C ALA A 27 -34.83 -16.28 20.28
N THR A 28 -34.76 -15.14 20.98
CA THR A 28 -33.77 -14.11 20.70
C THR A 28 -32.43 -14.81 20.82
N GLU A 29 -31.86 -15.19 19.68
CA GLU A 29 -30.41 -15.34 19.61
C GLU A 29 -29.85 -13.99 20.05
N ASP A 30 -29.36 -13.95 21.29
CA ASP A 30 -28.50 -12.89 21.79
C ASP A 30 -27.28 -12.85 20.88
N VAL A 31 -27.42 -12.16 19.74
CA VAL A 31 -26.30 -11.69 18.96
C VAL A 31 -25.64 -10.68 19.87
N ASP A 32 -24.66 -11.16 20.61
CA ASP A 32 -23.76 -10.38 21.44
C ASP A 32 -23.07 -9.32 20.57
N MET A 33 -23.77 -8.19 20.45
CA MET A 33 -23.34 -6.97 19.76
C MET A 33 -22.41 -6.14 20.66
N SER A 34 -21.63 -6.80 21.52
CA SER A 34 -20.69 -6.14 22.42
C SER A 34 -19.21 -6.30 22.02
N SER A 35 -18.88 -6.92 20.88
CA SER A 35 -17.49 -6.93 20.39
C SER A 35 -17.19 -5.76 19.44
N ARG A 36 -17.54 -4.54 19.85
CA ARG A 36 -16.65 -3.41 19.50
C ARG A 36 -15.40 -3.60 20.35
N THR A 37 -14.48 -4.43 19.87
CA THR A 37 -13.17 -4.62 20.49
C THR A 37 -12.58 -3.23 20.69
N ASP A 38 -12.48 -2.81 21.95
CA ASP A 38 -11.89 -1.54 22.32
C ASP A 38 -10.53 -1.42 21.63
N ILE A 39 -10.32 -0.34 20.89
CA ILE A 39 -9.10 -0.01 20.12
C ILE A 39 -7.86 0.14 21.05
N ASN A 40 -7.99 -0.15 22.34
CA ASN A 40 -7.03 0.16 23.39
C ASN A 40 -5.92 -0.88 23.62
N ASP A 41 -5.98 -2.07 23.01
CA ASP A 41 -5.01 -3.15 23.26
C ASP A 41 -4.12 -3.52 22.04
N TYR A 42 -3.75 -2.54 21.20
CA TYR A 42 -2.74 -2.79 20.16
C TYR A 42 -1.31 -2.68 20.70
N VAL A 43 -0.54 -3.75 20.56
CA VAL A 43 0.87 -3.81 21.02
C VAL A 43 1.86 -3.36 19.94
N GLY A 44 1.48 -3.38 18.65
CA GLY A 44 2.34 -2.91 17.57
C GLY A 44 1.85 -3.26 16.15
N VAL A 45 2.66 -2.88 15.16
CA VAL A 45 2.44 -3.15 13.72
C VAL A 45 3.55 -4.07 13.22
N SER A 46 3.18 -5.20 12.62
CA SER A 46 4.11 -6.12 11.96
C SER A 46 4.15 -5.88 10.44
N ILE A 47 5.30 -6.14 9.83
CA ILE A 47 5.50 -6.06 8.38
C ILE A 47 5.91 -7.45 7.88
N SER A 48 5.12 -8.01 6.97
CA SER A 48 5.43 -9.25 6.26
C SER A 48 5.64 -8.94 4.78
N VAL A 49 6.71 -9.45 4.19
CA VAL A 49 7.05 -9.21 2.78
C VAL A 49 7.48 -10.51 2.12
N SER A 50 7.09 -10.70 0.87
CA SER A 50 7.58 -11.77 0.00
C SER A 50 8.21 -11.18 -1.27
N PHE A 51 9.37 -11.69 -1.65
CA PHE A 51 10.08 -11.34 -2.88
C PHE A 51 10.16 -12.57 -3.79
N ASN A 52 9.54 -12.48 -4.97
CA ASN A 52 9.71 -13.46 -6.05
C ASN A 52 9.38 -14.93 -5.68
N SER A 53 8.37 -15.17 -4.85
CA SER A 53 7.95 -16.52 -4.46
C SER A 53 6.72 -17.01 -5.24
N LYS A 54 6.79 -18.21 -5.84
CA LYS A 54 5.61 -18.89 -6.46
C LYS A 54 4.62 -19.43 -5.43
N TYR A 55 5.09 -19.68 -4.21
CA TYR A 55 4.34 -20.09 -3.04
C TYR A 55 4.60 -19.00 -2.01
N ASP A 56 3.58 -18.33 -1.48
CA ASP A 56 3.65 -17.14 -0.62
C ASP A 56 4.53 -17.34 0.64
N GLU A 57 5.85 -17.42 0.46
CA GLU A 57 6.85 -17.60 1.50
C GLU A 57 7.15 -16.25 2.10
N GLN A 58 6.30 -15.84 3.03
CA GLN A 58 6.46 -14.61 3.78
C GLN A 58 7.74 -14.68 4.62
N GLN A 59 8.67 -13.77 4.36
CA GLN A 59 9.91 -13.67 5.10
C GLN A 59 9.79 -12.62 6.20
N ARG A 60 10.39 -12.90 7.35
CA ARG A 60 10.57 -11.89 8.39
C ARG A 60 11.54 -10.83 7.91
N ILE A 61 11.34 -9.58 8.32
CA ILE A 61 12.22 -8.46 7.93
C ILE A 61 13.70 -8.73 8.22
N GLU A 62 14.00 -9.47 9.30
CA GLU A 62 15.36 -9.87 9.70
C GLU A 62 16.08 -10.68 8.61
N GLN A 63 15.34 -11.50 7.86
CA GLN A 63 15.84 -12.42 6.83
C GLN A 63 16.12 -11.73 5.49
N LEU A 64 15.64 -10.49 5.31
CA LEU A 64 15.80 -9.73 4.07
C LEU A 64 17.24 -9.20 3.90
N SER A 65 17.68 -9.10 2.64
CA SER A 65 18.93 -8.43 2.27
C SER A 65 18.88 -6.92 2.57
N GLY A 66 20.04 -6.25 2.61
CA GLY A 66 20.10 -4.80 2.82
C GLY A 66 19.31 -4.01 1.76
N GLY A 67 19.42 -4.41 0.49
CA GLY A 67 18.65 -3.81 -0.60
C GLY A 67 17.14 -4.05 -0.47
N GLN A 68 16.73 -5.26 -0.08
CA GLN A 68 15.32 -5.59 0.16
C GLN A 68 14.74 -4.78 1.32
N LYS A 69 15.46 -4.69 2.45
CA LYS A 69 15.06 -3.85 3.59
C LYS A 69 14.89 -2.39 3.19
N SER A 70 15.85 -1.87 2.41
CA SER A 70 15.80 -0.49 1.90
C SER A 70 14.60 -0.27 0.99
N LEU A 71 14.32 -1.20 0.08
CA LEU A 71 13.16 -1.12 -0.81
C LEU A 71 11.82 -1.16 -0.05
N CYS A 72 11.71 -2.03 0.97
CA CYS A 72 10.52 -2.06 1.83
C CYS A 72 10.31 -0.73 2.57
N ALA A 73 11.38 -0.14 3.09
CA ALA A 73 11.32 1.15 3.78
C ALA A 73 10.88 2.27 2.82
N ILE A 74 11.46 2.32 1.61
CA ILE A 74 11.08 3.29 0.58
C ILE A 74 9.60 3.10 0.20
N ALA A 75 9.16 1.86 -0.05
CA ALA A 75 7.77 1.57 -0.38
C ALA A 75 6.80 2.04 0.72
N LEU A 76 7.15 1.81 1.99
CA LEU A 76 6.34 2.29 3.11
C LEU A 76 6.29 3.81 3.19
N ILE A 77 7.43 4.48 3.04
CA ILE A 77 7.50 5.96 3.03
C ILE A 77 6.63 6.50 1.90
N LEU A 78 6.82 6.05 0.66
CA LEU A 78 6.05 6.51 -0.50
C LEU A 78 4.55 6.21 -0.36
N ALA A 79 4.17 5.10 0.28
CA ALA A 79 2.77 4.79 0.57
C ALA A 79 2.15 5.77 1.57
N ILE A 80 2.87 6.14 2.64
CA ILE A 80 2.42 7.16 3.60
C ILE A 80 2.26 8.51 2.89
N GLN A 81 3.24 8.89 2.07
CA GLN A 81 3.22 10.14 1.30
C GLN A 81 2.04 10.23 0.33
N ASN A 82 1.65 9.10 -0.28
CA ASN A 82 0.50 9.06 -1.17
C ASN A 82 -0.84 9.18 -0.43
N CYS A 83 -0.89 8.85 0.87
CA CYS A 83 -2.06 9.05 1.71
C CYS A 83 -2.12 10.48 2.28
N ASP A 84 -0.99 11.02 2.74
CA ASP A 84 -0.89 12.38 3.30
C ASP A 84 0.36 13.09 2.73
N PRO A 85 0.21 13.82 1.61
CA PRO A 85 1.34 14.44 0.92
C PRO A 85 1.84 15.70 1.65
N ALA A 86 3.14 15.71 1.93
CA ALA A 86 3.88 16.86 2.41
C ALA A 86 4.26 17.78 1.22
N PRO A 87 4.51 19.08 1.47
CA PRO A 87 4.86 20.01 0.39
C PRO A 87 6.19 19.68 -0.30
N PHE A 88 7.14 19.07 0.41
CA PHE A 88 8.41 18.62 -0.17
C PHE A 88 9.02 17.44 0.57
N TYR A 89 9.90 16.72 -0.12
CA TYR A 89 10.65 15.57 0.37
C TYR A 89 12.14 15.68 0.02
N LEU A 90 12.98 15.32 0.98
CA LEU A 90 14.44 15.23 0.81
C LEU A 90 14.86 13.77 0.98
N PHE A 91 15.45 13.20 -0.07
CA PHE A 91 16.01 11.86 -0.06
C PHE A 91 17.52 11.92 -0.19
N ASP A 92 18.21 11.31 0.78
CA ASP A 92 19.67 11.27 0.82
C ASP A 92 20.17 9.87 0.49
N GLU A 93 20.71 9.67 -0.71
CA GLU A 93 21.29 8.40 -1.20
C GLU A 93 20.43 7.14 -0.96
N ILE A 94 19.10 7.27 -1.05
CA ILE A 94 18.16 6.17 -0.79
C ILE A 94 18.35 4.97 -1.73
N ASP A 95 19.02 5.18 -2.85
CA ASP A 95 19.27 4.22 -3.91
C ASP A 95 20.64 3.53 -3.81
N ALA A 96 21.43 3.82 -2.78
CA ALA A 96 22.79 3.29 -2.61
C ALA A 96 22.86 1.75 -2.64
N ASN A 97 21.89 1.09 -1.97
CA ASN A 97 21.81 -0.35 -1.78
C ASN A 97 20.89 -1.08 -2.79
N LEU A 98 20.38 -0.37 -3.79
CA LEU A 98 19.44 -0.92 -4.77
C LEU A 98 20.17 -1.34 -6.05
N ASP A 99 19.73 -2.45 -6.66
CA ASP A 99 20.18 -2.82 -8.00
C ASP A 99 19.60 -1.88 -9.08
N THR A 100 20.11 -1.96 -10.31
CA THR A 100 19.69 -1.09 -11.43
C THR A 100 18.18 -1.17 -11.71
N GLN A 101 17.57 -2.34 -11.56
CA GLN A 101 16.14 -2.53 -11.85
C GLN A 101 15.28 -1.79 -10.80
N TYR A 102 15.59 -1.96 -9.52
CA TYR A 102 14.88 -1.26 -8.45
C TYR A 102 15.17 0.23 -8.47
N ARG A 103 16.41 0.66 -8.76
CA ARG A 103 16.75 2.08 -8.93
C ARG A 103 15.89 2.76 -9.99
N THR A 104 15.77 2.14 -11.16
CA THR A 104 14.93 2.65 -12.26
C THR A 104 13.45 2.72 -11.85
N SER A 105 12.97 1.72 -11.11
CA SER A 105 11.58 1.66 -10.64
C SER A 105 11.28 2.76 -9.62
N VAL A 106 12.17 2.96 -8.64
CA VAL A 106 12.03 4.03 -7.62
C VAL A 106 12.14 5.41 -8.27
N ALA A 107 13.07 5.61 -9.21
CA ALA A 107 13.20 6.86 -9.95
C ALA A 107 11.89 7.21 -10.69
N SER A 108 11.33 6.24 -11.41
CA SER A 108 10.06 6.42 -12.12
C SER A 108 8.90 6.76 -11.17
N MET A 109 8.86 6.13 -9.99
CA MET A 109 7.84 6.40 -8.98
C MET A 109 7.97 7.80 -8.38
N ILE A 110 9.19 8.23 -8.05
CA ILE A 110 9.46 9.58 -7.54
C ILE A 110 9.05 10.63 -8.57
N HIS A 111 9.39 10.42 -9.85
CA HIS A 111 8.99 11.32 -10.93
C HIS A 111 7.47 11.44 -11.02
N ALA A 112 6.73 10.33 -10.99
CA ALA A 112 5.26 10.37 -11.00
C ALA A 112 4.65 11.08 -9.77
N LEU A 113 5.28 10.97 -8.60
CA LEU A 113 4.84 11.66 -7.39
C LEU A 113 5.21 13.15 -7.39
N SER A 114 6.22 13.55 -8.18
CA SER A 114 6.70 14.93 -8.25
C SER A 114 5.69 15.92 -8.81
N ASP A 115 4.68 15.43 -9.53
CA ASP A 115 3.53 16.23 -9.97
C ASP A 115 2.73 16.85 -8.80
N ARG A 116 2.81 16.26 -7.60
CA ARG A 116 2.01 16.64 -6.42
C ARG A 116 2.84 17.19 -5.26
N ALA A 117 4.15 16.92 -5.23
CA ALA A 117 5.06 17.35 -4.18
C ALA A 117 6.46 17.61 -4.74
N GLN A 118 7.23 18.50 -4.10
CA GLN A 118 8.60 18.74 -4.53
C GLN A 118 9.55 17.65 -4.02
N PHE A 119 10.37 17.07 -4.89
CA PHE A 119 11.40 16.10 -4.51
C PHE A 119 12.80 16.69 -4.70
N ILE A 120 13.62 16.57 -3.66
CA ILE A 120 15.06 16.87 -3.70
C ILE A 120 15.77 15.56 -3.37
N CYS A 121 16.59 15.06 -4.29
CA CYS A 121 17.29 13.80 -4.13
C CYS A 121 18.79 14.02 -4.29
N THR A 122 19.59 13.44 -3.40
CA THR A 122 21.04 13.26 -3.59
C THR A 122 21.27 11.81 -4.03
N THR A 123 22.16 11.62 -4.99
CA THR A 123 22.46 10.29 -5.54
C THR A 123 23.78 10.31 -6.30
N PHE A 124 24.46 9.16 -6.29
CA PHE A 124 25.60 8.85 -7.17
C PHE A 124 25.21 7.85 -8.25
N ARG A 125 23.91 7.69 -8.54
CA ARG A 125 23.38 6.68 -9.46
C ARG A 125 22.73 7.35 -10.68
N PRO A 126 22.99 6.86 -11.91
CA PRO A 126 22.51 7.52 -13.12
C PRO A 126 20.99 7.44 -13.30
N GLU A 127 20.32 6.44 -12.72
CA GLU A 127 18.89 6.18 -12.94
C GLU A 127 18.01 7.34 -12.45
N MET A 128 18.34 7.97 -11.31
CA MET A 128 17.63 9.14 -10.80
C MET A 128 17.84 10.37 -11.69
N LEU A 129 19.04 10.53 -12.26
CA LEU A 129 19.34 11.66 -13.14
C LEU A 129 18.52 11.63 -14.44
N GLN A 130 18.09 10.44 -14.88
CA GLN A 130 17.31 10.30 -16.11
C GLN A 130 15.94 10.98 -16.01
N VAL A 131 15.34 11.00 -14.83
CA VAL A 131 13.99 11.53 -14.60
C VAL A 131 13.95 12.92 -13.94
N ALA A 132 15.10 13.44 -13.50
CA ALA A 132 15.17 14.71 -12.79
C ALA A 132 15.02 15.93 -13.72
N ASP A 133 14.36 16.98 -13.21
CA ASP A 133 14.12 18.23 -13.94
C ASP A 133 15.29 19.22 -13.86
N LYS A 134 15.98 19.27 -12.71
CA LYS A 134 17.10 20.17 -12.43
C LYS A 134 18.24 19.46 -11.73
N PHE A 135 19.45 19.95 -11.93
CA PHE A 135 20.67 19.34 -11.41
C PHE A 135 21.49 20.39 -10.67
N TYR A 136 21.96 20.03 -9.48
CA TYR A 136 22.81 20.88 -8.66
C TYR A 136 24.13 20.15 -8.39
N GLY A 137 25.23 20.81 -8.73
CA GLY A 137 26.58 20.34 -8.44
C GLY A 137 27.09 20.98 -7.16
N VAL A 138 27.62 20.16 -6.24
CA VAL A 138 28.33 20.63 -5.05
C VAL A 138 29.82 20.48 -5.27
N THR A 139 30.58 21.58 -5.15
CA THR A 139 32.04 21.56 -5.28
C THR A 139 32.70 22.10 -4.01
N PHE A 140 33.85 21.51 -3.64
CA PHE A 140 34.62 21.92 -2.47
C PHE A 140 36.03 22.34 -2.90
N ASN A 141 36.28 23.64 -2.90
CA ASN A 141 37.55 24.23 -3.33
C ASN A 141 38.02 25.26 -2.29
N ASN A 142 39.33 25.32 -2.02
CA ASN A 142 39.93 26.29 -1.09
C ASN A 142 39.24 26.32 0.30
N LYS A 143 38.80 25.16 0.82
CA LYS A 143 38.04 25.01 2.07
C LYS A 143 36.65 25.67 2.08
N VAL A 144 36.07 25.92 0.91
CA VAL A 144 34.74 26.51 0.75
C VAL A 144 33.89 25.57 -0.11
N THR A 145 32.67 25.28 0.36
CA THR A 145 31.66 24.55 -0.41
C THR A 145 30.82 25.54 -1.22
N THR A 146 30.64 25.27 -2.51
CA THR A 146 29.76 26.05 -3.39
C THR A 146 28.78 25.13 -4.11
N VAL A 147 27.56 25.63 -4.32
CA VAL A 147 26.50 24.94 -5.05
C VAL A 147 26.17 25.72 -6.30
N SER A 148 26.15 25.06 -7.44
CA SER A 148 25.81 25.67 -8.75
C SER A 148 24.83 24.80 -9.52
N ASP A 149 23.98 25.45 -10.32
CA ASP A 149 23.17 24.76 -11.33
C ASP A 149 24.11 24.19 -12.41
N ILE A 150 23.89 22.93 -12.81
CA ILE A 150 24.71 22.23 -13.80
C ILE A 150 23.83 21.61 -14.87
N THR A 151 24.39 21.36 -16.05
CA THR A 151 23.63 20.70 -17.11
C THR A 151 23.47 19.21 -16.81
N ARG A 152 22.46 18.58 -17.41
CA ARG A 152 22.27 17.13 -17.38
C ARG A 152 23.53 16.39 -17.83
N ASN A 153 24.19 16.85 -18.90
CA ASN A 153 25.40 16.21 -19.42
C ASN A 153 26.55 16.26 -18.42
N ASP A 154 26.73 17.38 -17.71
CA ASP A 154 27.75 17.50 -16.67
C ASP A 154 27.44 16.59 -15.48
N ALA A 155 26.17 16.52 -15.06
CA ALA A 155 25.72 15.64 -13.98
C ALA A 155 25.93 14.15 -14.33
N THR A 156 25.57 13.74 -15.55
CA THR A 156 25.80 12.37 -16.05
C THR A 156 27.29 12.06 -16.11
N SER A 157 28.09 12.98 -16.65
CA SER A 157 29.56 12.82 -16.75
C SER A 157 30.21 12.70 -15.36
N PHE A 158 29.71 13.43 -14.37
CA PHE A 158 30.19 13.34 -12.99
C PHE A 158 29.92 11.95 -12.39
N VAL A 159 28.71 11.42 -12.55
CA VAL A 159 28.35 10.08 -12.04
C VAL A 159 29.09 8.97 -12.77
N GLU A 160 29.25 9.07 -14.09
CA GLU A 160 30.00 8.09 -14.88
C GLU A 160 31.50 8.11 -14.55
N GLY A 161 32.08 9.29 -14.31
CA GLY A 161 33.49 9.44 -13.92
C GLY A 161 33.83 8.80 -12.57
N GLN A 162 32.87 8.70 -11.65
CA GLN A 162 33.05 8.04 -10.35
C GLN A 162 33.13 6.50 -10.48
N HIS A 163 32.65 5.91 -11.57
CA HIS A 163 32.74 4.47 -11.80
C HIS A 163 34.15 4.00 -12.24
N GLN A 164 35.08 4.92 -12.51
CA GLN A 164 36.37 4.62 -13.14
C GLN A 164 37.58 4.69 -12.19
N THR A 165 37.35 4.91 -10.89
CA THR A 165 38.35 4.83 -9.81
C THR A 165 38.01 3.72 -8.83
#